data_AF-A0A962Q770-F1
#
_entry.id   AF-A0A962Q770-F1
#
_cell.length_a   1.000
_cell.length_b   1.000
_cell.length_c   1.000
_cell.angle_alpha   90.00
_cell.angle_beta   90.00
_cell.angle_gamma   90.00
#
_symmetry.space_group_name_H-M   'P 1'
#
loop_
_entity.id
_entity.type
_entity.pdbx_description
1 polymer ?
#
loop_
_entity_poly.entity_id
_entity_poly.type
_entity_poly.pdbx_seq_one_letter_code
_entity_poly.pdbx_strand_id
1 'polypeptide(L)'
;DLLLRGAPGRVYVEVKSVTLCRAGGQGAFPDAVSERGRKHLRELQSVLAGDTRALLVFCVFHTGIRAVCAAGDIDPRYRDALAEAMAAGIEVRAWAADIDTAGISLAGELPFSLDPPGQSR
;
A
#
# COMPACT_ATOMS: atom_id res chain seq x y z
N ASP A 1 4.08 -0.80 11.23
CA ASP A 1 2.95 -1.00 12.18
C ASP A 1 2.98 -2.31 12.97
N LEU A 2 3.12 -3.47 12.33
CA LEU A 2 3.14 -4.78 13.00
C LEU A 2 4.47 -5.50 12.76
N LEU A 3 4.83 -6.43 13.64
CA LEU A 3 5.91 -7.38 13.44
C LEU A 3 5.39 -8.80 13.63
N LEU A 4 5.32 -9.56 12.55
CA LEU A 4 4.99 -10.98 12.58
C LEU A 4 6.28 -11.78 12.79
N ARG A 5 6.20 -12.84 13.59
CA ARG A 5 7.34 -13.73 13.89
C ARG A 5 6.89 -15.17 13.78
N GLY A 6 7.74 -16.03 13.22
CA GLY A 6 7.53 -17.47 13.19
C GLY A 6 8.79 -18.21 12.76
N ALA A 7 8.68 -19.53 12.59
CA ALA A 7 9.76 -20.36 12.07
C ALA A 7 10.40 -19.84 10.75
N PRO A 8 9.65 -19.27 9.78
CA PRO A 8 10.26 -18.75 8.55
C PRO A 8 10.92 -17.37 8.69
N GLY A 9 10.97 -16.78 9.89
CA GLY A 9 11.63 -15.49 10.17
C GLY A 9 10.68 -14.38 10.60
N ARG A 10 11.00 -13.14 10.20
CA ARG A 10 10.29 -11.92 10.61
C ARG A 10 9.63 -11.24 9.42
N VAL A 11 8.44 -10.68 9.63
CA VAL A 11 7.78 -9.82 8.64
C VAL A 11 7.37 -8.51 9.30
N TYR A 12 7.98 -7.41 8.87
CA TYR A 12 7.51 -6.08 9.24
C TYR A 12 6.35 -5.71 8.32
N VAL A 13 5.22 -5.32 8.91
CA VAL A 13 4.04 -4.92 8.17
C VAL A 13 3.75 -3.44 8.43
N GLU A 14 3.66 -2.67 7.36
CA GLU A 14 3.17 -1.30 7.37
C GLU A 14 1.78 -1.27 6.75
N VAL A 15 0.84 -0.58 7.39
CA VAL A 15 -0.54 -0.48 6.95
C VAL A 15 -0.85 0.96 6.54
N LYS A 16 -1.48 1.13 5.38
CA LYS A 16 -1.97 2.42 4.88
C LYS A 16 -3.46 2.32 4.57
N SER A 17 -4.21 3.35 4.93
CA SER A 17 -5.62 3.46 4.54
C SER A 17 -5.73 4.10 3.16
N VAL A 18 -6.53 3.50 2.28
CA VAL A 18 -6.90 4.08 0.99
C VAL A 18 -8.37 4.45 1.02
N THR A 19 -8.65 5.74 0.90
CA THR A 19 -10.01 6.30 0.88
C THR A 19 -10.27 7.13 -0.39
N LEU A 20 -9.21 7.64 -1.03
CA LEU A 20 -9.30 8.36 -2.29
C LEU A 20 -9.72 7.41 -3.43
N CYS A 21 -10.98 7.53 -3.85
CA CYS A 21 -11.55 6.81 -4.97
C CYS A 21 -11.68 7.75 -6.18
N ARG A 22 -11.07 7.37 -7.30
CA ARG A 22 -11.21 8.06 -8.59
C ARG A 22 -12.31 7.43 -9.44
N ALA A 23 -12.66 8.10 -10.54
CA ALA A 23 -13.57 7.56 -11.54
C ALA A 23 -13.12 6.15 -11.98
N GLY A 24 -14.08 5.26 -12.23
CA GLY A 24 -13.81 3.86 -12.60
C GLY A 24 -13.41 2.94 -11.44
N GLY A 25 -13.44 3.41 -10.20
CA GLY A 25 -13.11 2.59 -9.02
C GLY A 25 -11.61 2.43 -8.76
N GLN A 26 -10.77 3.32 -9.31
CA GLN A 26 -9.35 3.34 -9.03
C GLN A 26 -9.09 4.04 -7.69
N GLY A 27 -8.65 3.27 -6.70
CA GLY A 27 -8.12 3.78 -5.44
C GLY A 27 -6.70 4.30 -5.61
N ALA A 28 -6.35 5.37 -4.92
CA ALA A 28 -5.01 5.93 -4.98
C ALA A 28 -4.49 6.37 -3.61
N PHE A 29 -3.17 6.23 -3.39
CA PHE A 29 -2.51 6.73 -2.19
C PHE A 29 -1.18 7.41 -2.53
N PRO A 30 -0.83 8.54 -1.90
CA PRO A 30 -1.60 9.28 -0.89
C PRO A 30 -2.64 10.24 -1.49
N ASP A 31 -3.53 10.78 -0.67
CA ASP A 31 -4.50 11.82 -1.05
C ASP A 31 -3.97 13.26 -0.87
N ALA A 32 -2.80 13.40 -0.25
CA ALA A 32 -2.01 14.62 -0.15
C ALA A 32 -0.50 14.29 -0.10
N VAL A 33 0.37 15.27 -0.36
CA VAL A 33 1.82 15.10 -0.22
C VAL A 33 2.17 14.58 1.17
N SER A 34 2.91 13.47 1.24
CA SER A 34 3.19 12.74 2.48
C SER A 34 4.68 12.46 2.68
N GLU A 35 5.36 13.40 3.32
CA GLU A 35 6.74 13.20 3.80
C GLU A 35 6.86 12.03 4.77
N ARG A 36 5.86 11.87 5.63
CA ARG A 36 5.78 10.75 6.58
C ARG A 36 5.67 9.41 5.85
N GLY A 37 4.84 9.32 4.81
CA GLY A 37 4.74 8.12 3.98
C GLY A 37 6.10 7.72 3.38
N ARG A 38 6.82 8.69 2.81
CA ARG A 38 8.17 8.48 2.28
C ARG A 38 9.18 8.06 3.34
N LYS A 39 9.13 8.65 4.54
CA LYS A 39 9.98 8.25 5.66
C LYS A 39 9.74 6.79 6.04
N HIS A 40 8.47 6.40 6.19
CA HIS A 40 8.10 5.03 6.55
C HIS A 40 8.57 4.01 5.49
N LEU A 41 8.48 4.34 4.19
CA LEU A 41 9.02 3.47 3.14
C LEU A 41 10.53 3.25 3.27
N ARG A 42 11.30 4.28 3.65
CA ARG A 42 12.75 4.16 3.87
C ARG A 42 13.07 3.32 5.12
N GLU A 43 12.30 3.51 6.20
CA GLU A 43 12.43 2.71 7.42
C GLU A 43 12.04 1.25 7.17
N LEU A 44 11.02 1.00 6.35
CA LEU A 44 10.59 -0.34 5.99
C LEU A 44 11.62 -1.03 5.07
N GLN A 45 12.35 -0.28 4.26
CA GLN A 45 13.47 -0.81 3.48
C GLN A 45 14.67 -1.14 4.36
N SER A 46 14.97 -0.33 5.38
CA SER A 46 16.17 -0.52 6.20
C SER A 46 16.12 -1.77 7.08
N VAL A 47 14.94 -2.36 7.29
CA VAL A 47 14.78 -3.63 8.03
C VAL A 47 14.92 -4.87 7.14
N LEU A 48 15.04 -4.72 5.82
CA LEU A 48 15.28 -5.84 4.91
C LEU A 48 16.70 -6.37 5.14
N ALA A 49 16.79 -7.54 5.79
CA ALA A 49 18.05 -8.23 6.03
C ALA A 49 17.79 -9.69 6.40
N GLY A 50 18.66 -10.60 5.93
CA GLY A 50 18.65 -12.01 6.33
C GLY A 50 17.28 -12.67 6.15
N ASP A 51 16.67 -13.10 7.25
CA ASP A 51 15.37 -13.75 7.34
C ASP A 51 14.18 -12.78 7.50
N THR A 52 14.41 -11.48 7.27
CA THR A 52 13.41 -10.43 7.46
C THR A 52 12.81 -9.98 6.14
N ARG A 53 11.49 -10.12 6.02
CA ARG A 53 10.67 -9.58 4.93
C ARG A 53 9.97 -8.31 5.37
N ALA A 54 9.52 -7.53 4.40
CA ALA A 54 8.69 -6.36 4.64
C ALA A 54 7.48 -6.34 3.71
N LEU A 55 6.33 -5.98 4.28
CA LEU A 55 5.04 -5.96 3.61
C LEU A 55 4.36 -4.60 3.83
N LEU A 56 4.01 -3.92 2.75
CA LEU A 56 3.11 -2.78 2.75
C LEU A 56 1.70 -3.25 2.40
N VAL A 57 0.74 -3.03 3.29
CA VAL A 57 -0.67 -3.37 3.08
C VAL A 57 -1.50 -2.09 2.96
N PHE A 58 -2.17 -1.94 1.83
CA PHE A 58 -3.21 -0.95 1.64
C PHE A 58 -4.57 -1.51 2.08
N CYS A 59 -5.09 -1.06 3.21
CA CYS A 59 -6.46 -1.33 3.64
C CYS A 59 -7.40 -0.32 2.99
N VAL A 60 -8.33 -0.79 2.18
CA VAL A 60 -9.21 0.04 1.37
C VAL A 60 -10.51 0.28 2.12
N PHE A 61 -10.68 1.50 2.60
CA PHE A 61 -11.86 1.91 3.37
C PHE A 61 -12.85 2.74 2.53
N HIS A 62 -13.11 2.25 1.30
CA HIS A 62 -14.07 2.83 0.38
C HIS A 62 -14.60 1.76 -0.57
N THR A 63 -15.87 1.39 -0.44
CA THR A 63 -16.50 0.23 -1.13
C THR A 63 -16.57 0.38 -2.66
N GLY A 64 -16.44 1.60 -3.19
CA GLY A 64 -16.35 1.85 -4.63
C GLY A 64 -14.99 1.50 -5.28
N ILE A 65 -13.94 1.25 -4.49
CA ILE A 65 -12.59 0.96 -5.00
C ILE A 65 -12.46 -0.51 -5.41
N ARG A 66 -11.89 -0.76 -6.59
CA ARG A 66 -11.71 -2.09 -7.19
C ARG A 66 -10.27 -2.41 -7.56
N ALA A 67 -9.38 -1.43 -7.55
CA ALA A 67 -7.94 -1.56 -7.74
C ALA A 67 -7.23 -0.41 -7.03
N VAL A 68 -5.96 -0.57 -6.68
CA VAL A 68 -5.18 0.46 -5.96
C VAL A 68 -3.91 0.81 -6.74
N CYS A 69 -3.55 2.08 -6.77
CA CYS A 69 -2.27 2.54 -7.30
C CYS A 69 -1.62 3.63 -6.45
N ALA A 70 -0.37 3.99 -6.75
CA ALA A 70 0.20 5.21 -6.19
C ALA A 70 -0.43 6.44 -6.86
N ALA A 71 -0.67 7.49 -6.07
CA ALA A 71 -1.13 8.78 -6.57
C ALA A 71 0.06 9.64 -7.01
N GLY A 72 0.75 9.23 -8.08
CA GLY A 72 1.95 9.91 -8.57
C GLY A 72 1.72 11.37 -9.00
N ASP A 73 0.49 11.72 -9.37
CA ASP A 73 0.08 13.10 -9.67
C ASP A 73 -0.09 13.98 -8.42
N ILE A 74 -0.32 13.38 -7.25
CA ILE A 74 -0.46 14.09 -5.96
C ILE A 74 0.90 14.16 -5.25
N ASP A 75 1.59 13.03 -5.14
CA ASP A 75 2.94 12.96 -4.56
C ASP A 75 3.86 12.11 -5.45
N PRO A 76 4.50 12.73 -6.46
CA PRO A 76 5.45 12.04 -7.33
C PRO A 76 6.60 11.41 -6.54
N ARG A 77 7.04 12.07 -5.46
CA ARG A 77 8.16 11.60 -4.63
C ARG A 77 7.76 10.36 -3.84
N TYR A 78 6.52 10.27 -3.38
CA TYR A 78 6.02 9.05 -2.73
C TYR A 78 5.96 7.90 -3.73
N ARG A 79 5.44 8.14 -4.93
CA ARG A 79 5.39 7.12 -6.00
C ARG A 79 6.79 6.60 -6.32
N ASP A 80 7.78 7.48 -6.47
CA ASP A 80 9.16 7.07 -6.76
C ASP A 80 9.78 6.30 -5.60
N ALA A 81 9.60 6.76 -4.35
CA ALA A 81 10.05 6.03 -3.17
C ALA A 81 9.37 4.65 -3.02
N LEU A 82 8.10 4.51 -3.44
CA LEU A 82 7.40 3.23 -3.46
C LEU A 82 7.97 2.31 -4.55
N ALA A 83 8.31 2.86 -5.72
CA ALA A 83 8.98 2.11 -6.78
C ALA A 83 10.33 1.55 -6.31
N GLU A 84 11.15 2.39 -5.66
CA GLU A 84 12.43 2.00 -5.05
C GLU A 84 12.23 0.92 -3.96
N ALA A 85 11.25 1.11 -3.08
CA ALA A 85 10.88 0.14 -2.05
C ALA A 85 10.49 -1.23 -2.63
N MET A 86 9.66 -1.25 -3.67
CA MET A 86 9.27 -2.49 -4.36
C MET A 86 10.48 -3.16 -5.01
N ALA A 87 11.37 -2.39 -5.65
CA ALA A 87 12.60 -2.91 -6.24
C ALA A 87 13.57 -3.48 -5.20
N ALA A 88 13.58 -2.94 -3.99
CA ALA A 88 14.36 -3.46 -2.86
C ALA A 88 13.79 -4.77 -2.28
N GLY A 89 12.57 -5.17 -2.68
CA GLY A 89 11.94 -6.42 -2.24
C GLY A 89 10.80 -6.23 -1.22
N ILE A 90 10.32 -5.00 -1.01
CA ILE A 90 9.09 -4.79 -0.24
C ILE A 90 7.90 -5.34 -1.02
N GLU A 91 7.16 -6.25 -0.38
CA GLU A 91 5.91 -6.79 -0.92
C GLU A 91 4.79 -5.77 -0.74
N VAL A 92 3.94 -5.63 -1.75
CA VAL A 92 2.77 -4.72 -1.70
C VAL A 92 1.51 -5.52 -1.90
N ARG A 93 0.51 -5.30 -1.04
CA ARG A 93 -0.81 -5.90 -1.10
C ARG A 93 -1.88 -4.83 -0.89
N ALA A 94 -3.03 -4.99 -1.51
CA ALA A 94 -4.20 -4.16 -1.25
C ALA A 94 -5.39 -5.05 -0.88
N TRP A 95 -6.15 -4.67 0.14
CA TRP A 95 -7.28 -5.44 0.63
C TRP A 95 -8.51 -4.57 0.75
N ALA A 96 -9.60 -5.00 0.12
CA ALA A 96 -10.92 -4.43 0.31
C ALA A 96 -11.41 -4.66 1.74
N ALA A 97 -12.21 -3.72 2.23
CA ALA A 97 -13.03 -3.93 3.41
C ALA A 97 -14.50 -3.86 3.03
N ASP A 98 -15.27 -4.82 3.54
CA ASP A 98 -16.73 -4.70 3.64
C ASP A 98 -17.02 -3.74 4.79
N ILE A 99 -17.89 -2.76 4.53
CA ILE A 99 -18.21 -1.68 5.47
C ILE A 99 -19.72 -1.52 5.46
N ASP A 100 -20.33 -1.72 6.61
CA ASP A 100 -21.75 -1.47 6.84
C ASP A 100 -21.98 -0.88 8.24
N THR A 101 -23.24 -0.75 8.65
CA THR A 101 -23.59 -0.22 9.97
C THR A 101 -23.31 -1.19 11.11
N ALA A 102 -23.04 -2.46 10.82
CA ALA A 102 -22.69 -3.49 11.82
C ALA A 102 -21.17 -3.55 12.06
N GLY A 103 -20.34 -3.17 11.09
CA GLY A 103 -18.91 -3.02 11.30
C GLY A 103 -18.07 -2.96 10.02
N ILE A 104 -16.80 -3.33 10.18
CA ILE A 104 -15.80 -3.36 9.12
C ILE A 104 -15.08 -4.71 9.17
N SER A 105 -15.00 -5.41 8.04
CA SER A 105 -14.25 -6.66 7.89
C SER A 105 -13.42 -6.66 6.61
N LEU A 106 -12.20 -7.19 6.66
CA LEU A 106 -11.40 -7.41 5.45
C LEU A 106 -12.07 -8.47 4.58
N ALA A 107 -12.29 -8.14 3.31
CA ALA A 107 -13.06 -8.97 2.39
C ALA A 107 -12.14 -9.81 1.49
N GLY A 108 -11.39 -9.14 0.59
CA GLY A 108 -10.54 -9.82 -0.37
C GLY A 108 -9.46 -8.92 -0.94
N GLU A 109 -8.47 -9.55 -1.56
CA GLU A 109 -7.35 -8.85 -2.19
C GLU A 109 -7.80 -8.09 -3.44
N LEU A 110 -7.32 -6.86 -3.59
CA LEU A 110 -7.51 -6.04 -4.78
C LEU A 110 -6.22 -5.96 -5.58
N PRO A 111 -6.32 -5.85 -6.92
CA PRO A 111 -5.16 -5.58 -7.76
C PRO A 111 -4.45 -4.30 -7.33
N PHE A 112 -3.12 -4.36 -7.28
CA PHE A 112 -2.26 -3.20 -7.09
C PHE A 112 -1.36 -2.98 -8.31
N SER A 113 -1.19 -1.73 -8.72
CA SER A 113 -0.19 -1.30 -9.70
C SER A 113 0.54 -0.06 -9.20
N LEU A 114 1.81 0.13 -9.58
CA LEU A 114 2.53 1.34 -9.18
C LEU A 114 1.87 2.60 -9.77
N ASP A 115 1.52 2.53 -11.05
CA ASP A 115 0.87 3.61 -11.80
C ASP A 115 -0.56 3.19 -12.20
N PRO A 116 -1.50 4.14 -12.36
CA PRO A 116 -2.87 3.82 -12.76
C PRO A 116 -2.92 3.20 -14.18
N PRO A 117 -3.85 2.26 -14.43
CA PRO A 117 -4.03 1.65 -15.74
C PRO A 117 -4.36 2.70 -16.82
N GLY A 118 -3.72 2.57 -17.99
CA GLY A 118 -3.85 3.55 -19.09
C GLY A 118 -2.86 4.72 -19.04
N GLN A 119 -1.98 4.78 -18.04
CA GLN A 119 -0.83 5.68 -17.98
C GLN A 119 0.48 4.86 -17.99
N SER A 120 0.64 3.96 -18.97
CA SER A 120 1.99 3.46 -19.28
C SER A 120 2.70 4.54 -20.10
N ARG A 121 3.90 4.95 -19.65
CA ARG A 121 4.80 5.79 -20.45
C ARG A 121 5.08 5.16 -21.81
#